data_AF-A6DJN4-F1
#
_entry.id   AF-A6DJN4-F1
#
_cell.length_a   1.000
_cell.length_b   1.000
_cell.length_c   1.000
_cell.angle_alpha   90.00
_cell.angle_beta   90.00
_cell.angle_gamma   90.00
#
_symmetry.space_group_name_H-M   'P 1'
#
loop_
_entity.id
_entity.type
_entity.pdbx_description
1 polymer ?
#
loop_
_entity_poly.entity_id
_entity_poly.type
_entity_poly.pdbx_seq_one_letter_code
_entity_poly.pdbx_strand_id
1 'polypeptide(L)'
;MSLFNKNIVVLCLAKSGRHLAMKVAKSRSGLELIKSRILDGDHEFSSLQESLDISANDYFVLCDEGSLSVSVNLALPKLAAKELRNAVSFELGNKIPLPVDAVQWGYYRDKDSCQLSVISYEAWDEFILATHEMAFDFFVSSSSLPELSDDLKGLVNKQGENDEALFEQALKVASFCLSNDMNVLKKTMITPPEGRRLKHRFVSKYIMVACMVYVLTSLLMTGLTYYKGKNQYSSQLKSRIAQIQSATPQVDEEAFEYLNELNSEYSSILEKAYSPGAILDELSLRLPAKYLIKSLRTDGLSVNCELTSQDGVLDTKEIYNAFVASDVFTKDIPISQRKGSLQLNLTLNEKGVDHD
;
A
#
# COMPACT_ATOMS: atom_id res chain seq x y z
N MET A 1 16.79 -2.66 -10.25
CA MET A 1 15.83 -1.56 -10.43
C MET A 1 15.15 -1.28 -9.10
N SER A 2 15.53 -0.20 -8.42
CA SER A 2 14.78 0.29 -7.24
C SER A 2 13.57 1.05 -7.77
N LEU A 3 12.41 0.40 -7.85
CA LEU A 3 11.16 0.98 -8.37
C LEU A 3 10.57 2.11 -7.50
N PHE A 4 11.23 2.46 -6.39
CA PHE A 4 10.75 3.45 -5.46
C PHE A 4 11.78 4.56 -5.27
N ASN A 5 11.34 5.81 -5.45
CA ASN A 5 12.07 6.97 -4.98
C ASN A 5 12.20 6.85 -3.46
N LYS A 6 13.44 6.69 -3.00
CA LYS A 6 13.76 6.72 -1.57
C LYS A 6 13.92 8.18 -1.20
N ASN A 7 13.01 8.69 -0.39
CA ASN A 7 13.20 9.97 0.28
C ASN A 7 13.87 9.70 1.63
N ILE A 8 14.78 10.59 2.00
CA ILE A 8 15.42 10.58 3.31
C ILE A 8 15.16 11.92 3.95
N VAL A 9 14.73 11.88 5.21
CA VAL A 9 14.70 13.00 6.11
C VAL A 9 15.95 12.91 6.97
N VAL A 10 16.78 13.95 6.94
CA VAL A 10 17.95 14.09 7.80
C VAL A 10 17.69 15.19 8.79
N LEU A 11 17.87 14.90 10.08
CA LEU A 11 17.89 15.91 11.13
C LEU A 11 19.30 16.00 11.70
N CYS A 12 19.92 17.15 11.46
CA CYS A 12 21.25 17.50 11.94
C CYS A 12 21.11 18.37 13.20
N LEU A 13 21.62 17.88 14.32
CA LEU A 13 21.60 18.61 15.58
C LEU A 13 22.92 19.34 15.81
N ALA A 14 22.83 20.65 16.06
CA ALA A 14 23.92 21.46 16.57
C ALA A 14 23.95 21.51 18.10
N LYS A 15 25.14 21.67 18.67
CA LYS A 15 25.32 21.98 20.10
C LYS A 15 24.82 23.38 20.46
N SER A 16 24.74 24.28 19.49
CA SER A 16 24.22 25.64 19.66
C SER A 16 22.70 25.70 19.93
N GLY A 17 21.99 24.57 19.77
CA GLY A 17 20.52 24.50 19.86
C GLY A 17 19.80 24.89 18.57
N ARG A 18 20.55 25.23 17.51
CA ARG A 18 19.98 25.47 16.16
C ARG A 18 20.08 24.19 15.35
N HIS A 19 18.96 23.57 15.04
CA HIS A 19 18.92 22.30 14.35
C HIS A 19 18.47 22.48 12.90
N LEU A 20 18.93 21.60 12.01
CA LEU A 20 18.52 21.60 10.61
C LEU A 20 17.83 20.29 10.27
N ALA A 21 16.61 20.40 9.76
CA ALA A 21 15.88 19.26 9.22
C ALA A 21 15.72 19.43 7.70
N MET A 22 16.11 18.40 6.95
CA MET A 22 16.02 18.41 5.49
C MET A 22 15.38 17.12 4.97
N LYS A 23 14.57 17.27 3.92
CA LYS A 23 14.04 16.16 3.13
C LYS A 23 14.71 16.18 1.76
N VAL A 24 15.39 15.08 1.44
CA VAL A 24 16.18 14.91 0.23
C VAL A 24 15.72 13.66 -0.51
N ALA A 25 15.70 13.72 -1.83
CA ALA A 25 15.43 12.58 -2.69
C ALA A 25 16.57 12.38 -3.71
N LYS A 26 16.69 11.14 -4.20
CA LYS A 26 17.56 10.83 -5.34
C LYS A 26 16.77 10.99 -6.63
N SER A 27 17.15 11.95 -7.45
CA SER A 27 16.62 12.16 -8.79
C SER A 27 17.53 11.50 -9.84
N ARG A 28 17.15 11.56 -11.12
CA ARG A 28 18.00 11.06 -12.23
C ARG A 28 19.29 11.89 -12.40
N SER A 29 19.24 13.18 -12.05
CA SER A 29 20.35 14.12 -12.20
C SER A 29 21.21 14.25 -10.95
N GLY A 30 20.86 13.60 -9.84
CA GLY A 30 21.63 13.64 -8.60
C GLY A 30 20.74 13.67 -7.36
N LEU A 31 21.15 14.47 -6.38
CA LEU A 31 20.36 14.73 -5.17
C LEU A 31 19.47 15.95 -5.40
N GLU A 32 18.24 15.85 -4.93
CA GLU A 32 17.26 16.93 -4.98
C GLU A 32 16.81 17.24 -3.56
N LEU A 33 17.06 18.48 -3.13
CA LEU A 33 16.50 19.01 -1.90
C LEU A 33 15.02 19.30 -2.14
N ILE A 34 14.14 18.57 -1.46
CA ILE A 34 12.70 18.78 -1.54
C ILE A 34 12.30 19.94 -0.62
N LYS A 35 12.75 19.88 0.64
CA LYS A 35 12.40 20.87 1.66
C LYS A 35 13.44 20.90 2.77
N SER A 36 13.68 22.07 3.35
CA SER A 36 14.50 22.24 4.55
C SER A 36 13.80 23.16 5.54
N ARG A 37 14.15 23.01 6.81
CA ARG A 37 13.70 23.87 7.90
C ARG A 37 14.78 23.94 8.98
N ILE A 38 15.07 25.16 9.43
CA ILE A 38 15.88 25.42 10.61
C ILE A 38 14.93 25.46 11.82
N LEU A 39 15.36 24.88 12.92
CA LEU A 39 14.63 24.83 14.18
C LEU A 39 15.49 25.54 15.22
N ASP A 40 14.97 26.63 15.77
CA ASP A 40 15.63 27.36 16.85
C ASP A 40 15.04 26.89 18.19
N GLY A 41 15.70 25.91 18.82
CA GLY A 41 15.30 25.33 20.10
C GLY A 41 14.40 24.09 20.03
N ASP A 42 14.12 23.52 21.20
CA ASP A 42 13.56 22.17 21.33
C ASP A 42 12.07 22.06 20.96
N HIS A 43 11.28 23.13 21.13
CA HIS A 43 9.81 23.04 21.04
C HIS A 43 9.24 22.83 19.63
N GLU A 44 10.05 22.85 18.57
CA GLU A 44 9.55 22.81 17.19
C GLU A 44 9.43 21.41 16.58
N PHE A 45 9.96 20.37 17.24
CA PHE A 45 10.00 19.01 16.68
C PHE A 45 8.61 18.40 16.41
N SER A 46 7.58 18.79 17.16
CA SER A 46 6.19 18.33 16.93
C SER A 46 5.62 18.80 15.59
N SER A 47 6.04 19.98 15.11
CA SER A 47 5.61 20.56 13.82
C SER A 47 6.44 20.07 12.63
N LEU A 48 7.50 19.30 12.89
CA LEU A 48 8.46 18.86 11.88
C LEU A 48 7.81 17.96 10.83
N GLN A 49 6.94 17.05 11.29
CA GLN A 49 6.26 16.08 10.42
C GLN A 49 5.40 16.77 9.36
N GLU A 50 4.61 17.77 9.77
CA GLU A 50 3.76 18.56 8.86
C GLU A 50 4.62 19.47 7.97
N SER A 51 5.63 20.12 8.56
CA SER A 51 6.44 21.07 7.81
C SER A 51 7.29 20.42 6.74
N LEU A 52 7.78 19.19 6.91
CA LEU A 52 8.58 18.47 5.91
C LEU A 52 7.77 17.47 5.07
N ASP A 53 6.45 17.37 5.28
CA ASP A 53 5.59 16.39 4.62
C ASP A 53 6.13 14.95 4.76
N ILE A 54 6.48 14.56 6.00
CA ILE A 54 7.17 13.28 6.24
C ILE A 54 6.19 12.12 6.03
N SER A 55 6.50 11.26 5.06
CA SER A 55 5.71 10.07 4.76
C SER A 55 6.15 8.87 5.61
N ALA A 56 5.25 7.91 5.83
CA ALA A 56 5.58 6.67 6.55
C ALA A 56 6.65 5.78 5.85
N ASN A 57 7.00 6.10 4.60
CA ASN A 57 8.03 5.38 3.84
C ASN A 57 9.36 6.14 3.75
N ASP A 58 9.39 7.38 4.25
CA ASP A 58 10.61 8.16 4.27
C ASP A 58 11.51 7.58 5.38
N TYR A 59 12.80 7.47 5.10
CA TYR A 59 13.77 7.10 6.13
C TYR A 59 14.09 8.33 6.96
N PHE A 60 14.13 8.19 8.28
CA PHE A 60 14.48 9.28 9.17
C PHE A 60 15.83 9.00 9.82
N VAL A 61 16.85 9.75 9.39
CA VAL A 61 18.23 9.61 9.85
C VAL A 61 18.61 10.82 10.70
N LEU A 62 19.27 10.55 11.82
CA LEU A 62 19.81 11.59 12.69
C LEU A 62 21.31 11.72 12.48
N CYS A 63 21.82 12.95 12.57
CA CYS A 63 23.25 13.24 12.57
C CYS A 63 23.56 14.43 13.47
N ASP A 64 24.84 14.61 13.76
CA ASP A 64 25.36 15.78 14.46
C ASP A 64 26.07 16.73 13.48
N GLU A 65 26.33 17.95 13.92
CA GLU A 65 27.19 18.90 13.20
C GLU A 65 28.70 18.55 13.27
N GLY A 66 29.05 17.44 13.93
CA GLY A 66 30.42 16.99 14.17
C GLY A 66 30.98 17.34 15.56
N SER A 67 30.16 17.91 16.46
CA SER A 67 30.57 18.33 17.80
C SER A 67 30.22 17.33 18.92
N LEU A 68 29.32 16.38 18.66
CA LEU A 68 28.78 15.45 19.67
C LEU A 68 29.33 14.03 19.49
N SER A 69 29.84 13.71 18.31
CA SER A 69 30.34 12.39 17.97
C SER A 69 31.73 12.44 17.35
N VAL A 70 32.42 11.30 17.40
CA VAL A 70 33.79 11.15 16.90
C VAL A 70 33.84 10.09 15.81
N SER A 71 34.64 10.37 14.79
CA SER A 71 34.99 9.45 13.72
C SER A 71 36.27 8.69 14.05
N VAL A 72 36.22 7.37 13.96
CA VAL A 72 37.42 6.51 14.10
C VAL A 72 37.55 5.64 12.86
N ASN A 73 38.68 5.73 12.18
CA ASN A 73 38.99 4.86 11.04
C ASN A 73 39.86 3.68 11.49
N LEU A 74 39.38 2.46 11.21
CA LEU A 74 40.09 1.22 11.52
C LEU A 74 40.43 0.45 10.25
N ALA A 75 41.68 0.01 10.14
CA ALA A 75 42.11 -0.92 9.10
C ALA A 75 41.89 -2.35 9.60
N LEU A 76 40.76 -2.96 9.20
CA LEU A 76 40.39 -4.32 9.62
C LEU A 76 40.24 -5.25 8.40
N PRO A 77 40.76 -6.49 8.46
CA PRO A 77 40.55 -7.47 7.40
C PRO A 77 39.08 -7.84 7.25
N LYS A 78 38.72 -8.55 6.16
CA LYS A 78 37.36 -9.05 5.97
C LYS A 78 37.08 -10.15 6.97
N LEU A 79 36.34 -9.80 8.02
CA LEU A 79 35.96 -10.67 9.13
C LEU A 79 34.47 -10.98 9.08
N ALA A 80 34.05 -12.10 9.67
CA ALA A 80 32.65 -12.38 9.90
C ALA A 80 32.03 -11.35 10.86
N ALA A 81 30.73 -11.11 10.81
CA ALA A 81 30.08 -10.03 11.58
C ALA A 81 30.33 -10.11 13.10
N LYS A 82 30.38 -11.33 13.67
CA LYS A 82 30.65 -11.54 15.11
C LYS A 82 32.11 -11.21 15.46
N GLU A 83 33.05 -11.66 14.64
CA GLU A 83 34.48 -11.39 14.81
C GLU A 83 34.80 -9.91 14.61
N LEU A 84 34.14 -9.28 13.64
CA LEU A 84 34.26 -7.85 13.36
C LEU A 84 33.87 -7.01 14.57
N ARG A 85 32.74 -7.31 15.23
CA ARG A 85 32.35 -6.56 16.43
C ARG A 85 33.40 -6.66 17.55
N ASN A 86 33.93 -7.87 17.79
CA ASN A 86 34.96 -8.07 18.80
C ASN A 86 36.25 -7.31 18.45
N ALA A 87 36.69 -7.37 17.19
CA ALA A 87 37.86 -6.66 16.71
C ALA A 87 37.69 -5.14 16.81
N VAL A 88 36.52 -4.63 16.44
CA VAL A 88 36.17 -3.21 16.58
C VAL A 88 36.19 -2.78 18.04
N SER A 89 35.56 -3.52 18.95
CA SER A 89 35.57 -3.18 20.38
C SER A 89 36.97 -3.15 20.97
N PHE A 90 37.84 -4.09 20.58
CA PHE A 90 39.24 -4.12 21.02
C PHE A 90 40.01 -2.90 20.52
N GLU A 91 39.95 -2.61 19.21
CA GLU A 91 40.65 -1.47 18.61
C GLU A 91 40.11 -0.13 19.10
N LEU A 92 38.80 -0.02 19.30
CA LEU A 92 38.17 1.19 19.79
C LEU A 92 38.72 1.56 21.17
N GLY A 93 38.88 0.60 22.08
CA GLY A 93 39.46 0.82 23.41
C GLY A 93 40.88 1.38 23.40
N ASN A 94 41.62 1.25 22.29
CA ASN A 94 42.94 1.84 22.12
C ASN A 94 42.91 3.26 21.52
N LYS A 95 41.79 3.66 20.91
CA LYS A 95 41.67 4.90 20.13
C LYS A 95 40.89 6.00 20.81
N ILE A 96 39.94 5.67 21.68
CA ILE A 96 39.11 6.64 22.37
C ILE A 96 39.54 6.80 23.84
N PRO A 97 39.38 8.00 24.43
CA PRO A 97 39.72 8.25 25.83
C PRO A 97 38.67 7.72 26.82
N LEU A 98 37.61 7.06 26.32
CA LEU A 98 36.50 6.53 27.11
C LEU A 98 36.47 5.00 27.08
N PRO A 99 35.98 4.35 28.15
CA PRO A 99 35.67 2.93 28.11
C PRO A 99 34.69 2.60 26.97
N VAL A 100 34.88 1.45 26.32
CA VAL A 100 34.06 1.02 25.17
C VAL A 100 32.60 0.78 25.55
N ASP A 101 32.35 0.43 26.81
CA ASP A 101 31.03 0.28 27.42
C ASP A 101 30.38 1.62 27.81
N ALA A 102 31.12 2.73 27.77
CA ALA A 102 30.61 4.09 28.00
C ALA A 102 30.24 4.84 26.70
N VAL A 103 30.30 4.16 25.55
CA VAL A 103 29.98 4.73 24.24
C VAL A 103 29.00 3.87 23.46
N GLN A 104 28.19 4.51 22.62
CA GLN A 104 27.52 3.86 21.50
C GLN A 104 28.35 4.03 20.25
N TRP A 105 28.36 3.00 19.41
CA TRP A 105 29.07 3.06 18.14
C TRP A 105 28.34 2.29 17.05
N GLY A 106 28.52 2.79 15.84
CA GLY A 106 28.07 2.19 14.60
C GLY A 106 29.21 2.19 13.60
N TYR A 107 29.08 1.39 12.56
CA TYR A 107 30.13 1.27 11.56
C TYR A 107 29.59 1.24 10.13
N TYR A 108 30.40 1.76 9.22
CA TYR A 108 30.30 1.52 7.80
C TYR A 108 31.62 0.95 7.30
N ARG A 109 31.53 0.03 6.35
CA ARG A 109 32.70 -0.61 5.77
C ARG A 109 32.82 -0.21 4.31
N ASP A 110 33.93 0.43 3.97
CA ASP A 110 34.32 0.65 2.58
C ASP A 110 35.50 -0.27 2.28
N LYS A 111 35.39 -1.15 1.28
CA LYS A 111 36.40 -2.14 0.82
C LYS A 111 37.35 -2.68 1.91
N ASP A 112 38.38 -1.92 2.26
CA ASP A 112 39.49 -2.26 3.16
C ASP A 112 39.56 -1.43 4.46
N SER A 113 38.67 -0.45 4.66
CA SER A 113 38.55 0.36 5.87
C SER A 113 37.19 0.18 6.54
N CYS A 114 37.19 0.30 7.87
CA CYS A 114 35.99 0.35 8.69
C CYS A 114 35.93 1.72 9.36
N GLN A 115 34.95 2.53 8.97
CA GLN A 115 34.75 3.83 9.56
C GLN A 115 33.66 3.75 10.62
N LEU A 116 33.98 4.28 11.80
CA LEU A 116 33.14 4.22 12.99
C LEU A 116 32.55 5.58 13.29
N SER A 117 31.25 5.60 13.57
CA SER A 117 30.59 6.70 14.28
C SER A 117 30.55 6.34 15.77
N VAL A 118 31.08 7.18 16.64
CA VAL A 118 31.14 6.93 18.09
C VAL A 118 30.54 8.12 18.83
N ILE A 119 29.67 7.87 19.80
CA ILE A 119 29.04 8.89 20.66
C ILE A 119 29.03 8.39 22.11
N SER A 120 29.29 9.26 23.08
CA SER A 120 29.18 8.87 24.50
C SER A 120 27.71 8.63 24.87
N TYR A 121 27.44 7.80 25.88
CA TYR A 121 26.05 7.64 26.36
C TYR A 121 25.47 8.96 26.89
N GLU A 122 26.28 9.80 27.53
CA GLU A 122 25.85 11.13 28.00
C GLU A 122 25.37 12.01 26.84
N ALA A 123 26.19 12.16 25.79
CA ALA A 123 25.80 12.95 24.62
C ALA A 123 24.64 12.30 23.85
N TRP A 124 24.58 10.97 23.83
CA TRP A 124 23.46 10.24 23.24
C TRP A 124 22.15 10.51 23.98
N ASP A 125 22.17 10.49 25.31
CA ASP A 125 20.98 10.75 26.13
C ASP A 125 20.51 12.20 25.97
N GLU A 126 21.42 13.18 25.96
CA GLU A 126 21.11 14.57 25.61
C GLU A 126 20.47 14.69 24.22
N PHE A 127 21.02 13.98 23.23
CA PHE A 127 20.52 13.95 21.86
C PHE A 127 19.11 13.35 21.76
N ILE A 128 18.88 12.27 22.52
CA ILE A 128 17.58 11.59 22.65
C ILE A 128 16.56 12.48 23.37
N LEU A 129 16.97 13.27 24.36
CA LEU A 129 16.09 14.24 25.03
C LEU A 129 15.72 15.41 24.13
N ALA A 130 16.69 15.99 23.42
CA ALA A 130 16.49 17.11 22.51
C ALA A 130 15.46 16.78 21.41
N THR A 131 15.47 15.54 20.91
CA THR A 131 14.55 15.09 19.85
C THR A 131 13.12 14.77 20.33
N HIS A 132 12.76 15.07 21.58
CA HIS A 132 11.41 14.89 22.14
C HIS A 132 10.77 13.53 21.81
N GLU A 133 11.55 12.45 21.92
CA GLU A 133 11.07 11.09 21.69
C GLU A 133 10.66 10.74 20.26
N MET A 134 11.07 11.54 19.27
CA MET A 134 10.83 11.21 17.87
C MET A 134 11.40 9.83 17.52
N ALA A 135 10.62 9.08 16.73
CA ALA A 135 11.06 7.81 16.19
C ALA A 135 11.95 8.05 14.96
N PHE A 136 13.07 7.35 14.89
CA PHE A 136 14.02 7.42 13.78
C PHE A 136 14.55 6.03 13.41
N ASP A 137 15.31 5.95 12.33
CA ASP A 137 15.87 4.69 11.83
C ASP A 137 17.21 4.35 12.43
N PHE A 138 18.15 5.30 12.36
CA PHE A 138 19.50 5.20 12.91
C PHE A 138 20.15 6.59 12.99
N PHE A 139 21.26 6.65 13.73
CA PHE A 139 22.13 7.81 13.83
C PHE A 139 23.46 7.55 13.11
N VAL A 140 24.00 8.59 12.45
CA VAL A 140 25.32 8.58 11.81
C VAL A 140 26.08 9.84 12.19
N SER A 141 27.34 9.69 12.59
CA SER A 141 28.23 10.84 12.79
C SER A 141 28.57 11.46 11.44
N SER A 142 28.31 12.74 11.26
CA SER A 142 28.66 13.44 10.01
C SER A 142 30.18 13.48 9.77
N SER A 143 30.96 13.57 10.86
CA SER A 143 32.43 13.49 10.85
C SER A 143 32.97 12.14 10.37
N SER A 144 32.15 11.09 10.42
CA SER A 144 32.51 9.73 9.99
C SER A 144 32.29 9.46 8.51
N LEU A 145 31.89 10.48 7.74
CA LEU A 145 31.60 10.35 6.33
C LEU A 145 32.67 11.02 5.45
N PRO A 146 32.85 10.56 4.20
CA PRO A 146 33.73 11.22 3.24
C PRO A 146 33.17 12.59 2.85
N GLU A 147 34.06 13.54 2.53
CA GLU A 147 33.71 14.90 2.13
C GLU A 147 32.74 14.95 0.95
N LEU A 148 31.94 16.01 0.92
CA LEU A 148 30.98 16.25 -0.12
C LEU A 148 31.69 16.45 -1.47
N SER A 149 31.19 15.81 -2.53
CA SER A 149 31.66 16.07 -3.88
C SER A 149 31.38 17.53 -4.26
N ASP A 150 32.28 18.15 -5.02
CA ASP A 150 32.17 19.58 -5.41
C ASP A 150 30.85 19.92 -6.10
N ASP A 151 30.27 18.98 -6.85
CA ASP A 151 28.96 19.12 -7.51
C ASP A 151 27.81 19.39 -6.53
N LEU A 152 27.91 18.89 -5.29
CA LEU A 152 26.88 19.04 -4.27
C LEU A 152 27.08 20.31 -3.43
N LYS A 153 28.28 20.90 -3.42
CA LYS A 153 28.55 22.17 -2.73
C LYS A 153 27.71 23.32 -3.32
N GLY A 154 27.40 23.26 -4.61
CA GLY A 154 26.51 24.22 -5.27
C GLY A 154 25.06 24.23 -4.74
N LEU A 155 24.62 23.18 -4.03
CA LEU A 155 23.31 23.16 -3.35
C LEU A 155 23.37 23.87 -1.99
N VAL A 156 24.51 23.79 -1.30
CA VAL A 156 24.74 24.43 0.00
C VAL A 156 24.72 25.96 -0.16
N ASN A 157 25.44 26.47 -1.16
CA ASN A 157 25.61 27.90 -1.42
C ASN A 157 24.29 28.66 -1.72
N LYS A 158 23.20 27.94 -2.05
CA LYS A 158 21.90 28.55 -2.36
C LYS A 158 21.06 28.88 -1.13
N GLN A 159 21.41 28.34 0.05
CA GLN A 159 20.61 28.52 1.28
C GLN A 159 21.08 29.67 2.19
N GLY A 160 22.18 30.36 1.85
CA GLY A 160 22.71 31.52 2.60
C GLY A 160 23.89 31.16 3.53
N GLU A 161 24.65 32.18 3.96
CA GLU A 161 25.96 32.03 4.63
C GLU A 161 25.89 31.59 6.10
N ASN A 162 24.79 31.83 6.82
CA ASN A 162 24.79 31.70 8.28
C ASN A 162 24.68 30.26 8.83
N ASP A 163 24.26 29.28 8.01
CA ASP A 163 24.06 27.88 8.44
C ASP A 163 24.71 26.87 7.48
N GLU A 164 25.72 27.33 6.71
CA GLU A 164 26.41 26.55 5.67
C GLU A 164 26.96 25.22 6.21
N ALA A 165 27.58 25.25 7.39
CA ALA A 165 28.16 24.06 8.02
C ALA A 165 27.11 23.00 8.35
N LEU A 166 25.96 23.38 8.92
CA LEU A 166 24.88 22.43 9.25
C LEU A 166 24.30 21.81 7.98
N PHE A 167 24.14 22.63 6.95
CA PHE A 167 23.61 22.20 5.67
C PHE A 167 24.58 21.26 4.96
N GLU A 168 25.88 21.54 4.99
CA GLU A 168 26.92 20.67 4.46
C GLU A 168 26.91 19.30 5.15
N GLN A 169 26.92 19.26 6.49
CA GLN A 169 26.91 18.00 7.24
C GLN A 169 25.65 17.17 6.98
N ALA A 170 24.49 17.81 6.96
CA ALA A 170 23.23 17.14 6.69
C ALA A 170 23.16 16.60 5.24
N LEU A 171 23.65 17.36 4.27
CA LEU A 171 23.71 16.94 2.87
C LEU A 171 24.72 15.81 2.65
N LYS A 172 25.84 15.81 3.40
CA LYS A 172 26.84 14.74 3.44
C LYS A 172 26.22 13.42 3.88
N VAL A 173 25.45 13.45 4.97
CA VAL A 173 24.70 12.29 5.47
C VAL A 173 23.64 11.84 4.48
N ALA A 174 22.87 12.77 3.90
CA ALA A 174 21.85 12.44 2.91
C ALA A 174 22.45 11.75 1.67
N SER A 175 23.54 12.29 1.13
CA SER A 175 24.26 11.75 -0.02
C SER A 175 24.78 10.34 0.24
N PHE A 176 25.41 10.15 1.40
CA PHE A 176 25.90 8.85 1.84
C PHE A 176 24.77 7.84 1.96
N CYS A 177 23.65 8.19 2.61
CA CYS A 177 22.53 7.27 2.81
C CYS A 177 21.84 6.90 1.49
N LEU A 178 21.67 7.85 0.57
CA LEU A 178 21.06 7.62 -0.75
C LEU A 178 21.97 6.85 -1.73
N SER A 179 23.26 6.76 -1.43
CA SER A 179 24.24 5.99 -2.21
C SER A 179 24.41 4.56 -1.72
N ASN A 180 23.92 4.25 -0.51
CA ASN A 180 24.11 2.98 0.16
C ASN A 180 22.80 2.19 0.37
N ASP A 181 22.92 0.92 0.75
CA ASP A 181 21.75 0.12 1.13
C ASP A 181 21.30 0.46 2.56
N MET A 182 20.17 1.16 2.66
CA MET A 182 19.54 1.52 3.94
C MET A 182 19.30 0.32 4.88
N ASN A 183 19.03 -0.88 4.34
CA ASN A 183 18.84 -2.06 5.19
C ASN A 183 20.14 -2.52 5.84
N VAL A 184 21.28 -2.29 5.18
CA VAL A 184 22.60 -2.56 5.74
C VAL A 184 22.92 -1.48 6.77
N LEU A 185 22.75 -0.21 6.42
CA LEU A 185 23.01 0.92 7.33
C LEU A 185 22.20 0.82 8.62
N LYS A 186 20.90 0.49 8.54
CA LYS A 186 20.04 0.31 9.72
C LYS A 186 20.51 -0.79 10.68
N LYS A 187 21.30 -1.76 10.19
CA LYS A 187 21.86 -2.85 11.01
C LYS A 187 23.24 -2.52 11.58
N THR A 188 24.01 -1.67 10.91
CA THR A 188 25.41 -1.40 11.27
C THR A 188 25.61 -0.07 11.98
N MET A 189 24.71 0.90 11.78
CA MET A 189 24.75 2.21 12.41
C MET A 189 24.16 2.21 13.83
N ILE A 190 24.33 3.32 14.55
CA ILE A 190 23.84 3.47 15.92
C ILE A 190 22.31 3.43 15.90
N THR A 191 21.73 2.43 16.56
CA THR A 191 20.28 2.21 16.53
C THR A 191 19.58 2.99 17.65
N PRO A 192 18.36 3.52 17.40
CA PRO A 192 17.55 4.10 18.46
C PRO A 192 17.26 3.11 19.61
N PRO A 193 17.02 3.63 20.83
CA PRO A 193 16.51 2.85 21.96
C PRO A 193 15.21 2.09 21.63
N GLU A 194 14.95 1.01 22.38
CA GLU A 194 13.73 0.22 22.24
C GLU A 194 12.50 1.13 22.51
N GLY A 195 11.59 1.23 21.54
CA GLY A 195 10.44 2.15 21.59
C GLY A 195 10.53 3.33 20.60
N ARG A 196 11.75 3.76 20.24
CA ARG A 196 11.97 4.88 19.30
C ARG A 196 12.32 4.45 17.88
N ARG A 197 12.13 3.16 17.57
CA ARG A 197 12.36 2.61 16.23
C ARG A 197 11.21 2.95 15.30
N LEU A 198 11.52 3.63 14.20
CA LEU A 198 10.53 3.88 13.16
C LEU A 198 10.10 2.57 12.49
N LYS A 199 8.80 2.31 12.52
CA LYS A 199 8.17 1.14 11.89
C LYS A 199 7.65 1.54 10.52
N HIS A 200 8.44 1.30 9.47
CA HIS A 200 7.94 1.49 8.12
C HIS A 200 6.84 0.48 7.78
N ARG A 201 5.70 0.98 7.31
CA ARG A 201 4.55 0.17 6.91
C ARG A 201 4.69 -0.35 5.48
N PHE A 202 5.84 -0.89 5.10
CA PHE A 202 6.02 -1.45 3.74
C PHE A 202 5.02 -2.57 3.42
N VAL A 203 4.56 -3.30 4.45
CA VAL A 203 3.59 -4.40 4.33
C VAL A 203 2.24 -3.92 3.76
N SER A 204 1.81 -2.69 4.03
CA SER A 204 0.51 -2.21 3.52
C SER A 204 0.49 -2.09 1.99
N LYS A 205 1.64 -1.79 1.36
CA LYS A 205 1.75 -1.69 -0.10
C LYS A 205 1.67 -3.06 -0.78
N TYR A 206 2.31 -4.08 -0.20
CA TYR A 206 2.20 -5.44 -0.72
C TYR A 206 0.77 -5.98 -0.57
N ILE A 207 0.11 -5.67 0.56
CA ILE A 207 -1.30 -6.00 0.75
C ILE A 207 -2.17 -5.28 -0.29
N MET A 208 -1.93 -3.99 -0.55
CA MET A 208 -2.68 -3.23 -1.56
C MET A 208 -2.50 -3.81 -2.97
N VAL A 209 -1.28 -4.16 -3.36
CA VAL A 209 -0.99 -4.81 -4.65
C VAL A 209 -1.67 -6.18 -4.72
N ALA A 210 -1.59 -6.99 -3.65
CA ALA A 210 -2.27 -8.28 -3.59
C ALA A 210 -3.80 -8.12 -3.72
N CYS A 211 -4.39 -7.13 -3.04
CA CYS A 211 -5.81 -6.80 -3.17
C CYS A 211 -6.17 -6.35 -4.59
N MET A 212 -5.33 -5.53 -5.24
CA MET A 212 -5.56 -5.08 -6.61
C MET A 212 -5.52 -6.25 -7.61
N VAL A 213 -4.53 -7.14 -7.48
CA VAL A 213 -4.43 -8.37 -8.29
C VAL A 213 -5.64 -9.27 -8.05
N TYR A 214 -6.07 -9.41 -6.80
CA TYR A 214 -7.27 -10.17 -6.45
C TYR A 214 -8.53 -9.60 -7.11
N VAL A 215 -8.74 -8.28 -7.06
CA VAL A 215 -9.89 -7.62 -7.71
C VAL A 215 -9.85 -7.81 -9.23
N LEU A 216 -8.69 -7.60 -9.86
CA LEU A 216 -8.52 -7.79 -11.32
C LEU A 216 -8.79 -9.24 -11.75
N THR A 217 -8.27 -10.22 -11.01
CA THR A 217 -8.51 -11.64 -11.31
C THR A 217 -9.97 -12.04 -11.10
N SER A 218 -10.62 -11.51 -10.06
CA SER A 218 -12.06 -11.72 -9.82
C SER A 218 -12.92 -11.15 -10.96
N LEU A 219 -12.60 -9.93 -11.44
CA LEU A 219 -13.29 -9.31 -12.56
C LEU A 219 -13.11 -10.10 -13.86
N LEU A 220 -11.89 -10.56 -14.15
CA LEU A 220 -11.61 -11.39 -15.32
C LEU A 220 -12.37 -12.73 -15.26
N MET A 221 -12.38 -13.39 -14.10
CA MET A 221 -13.12 -14.65 -13.92
C MET A 221 -14.63 -14.45 -14.09
N THR A 222 -15.18 -13.37 -13.54
CA THR A 222 -16.59 -13.01 -13.69
C THR A 222 -16.95 -12.71 -15.15
N GLY A 223 -16.10 -11.98 -15.86
CA GLY A 223 -16.27 -11.71 -17.30
C GLY A 223 -16.21 -12.98 -18.16
N LEU A 224 -15.31 -13.92 -17.83
CA LEU A 224 -15.21 -15.21 -18.51
C LEU A 224 -16.45 -16.08 -18.27
N THR A 225 -16.99 -16.11 -17.05
CA THR A 225 -18.24 -16.83 -16.76
C THR A 225 -19.43 -16.23 -17.51
N TYR A 226 -19.51 -14.90 -17.59
CA TYR A 226 -20.55 -14.22 -18.37
C TYR A 226 -20.49 -14.58 -19.86
N TYR A 227 -19.28 -14.56 -20.45
CA TYR A 227 -19.10 -14.89 -21.86
C TYR A 227 -19.44 -16.36 -22.17
N LYS A 228 -19.07 -17.28 -21.27
CA LYS A 228 -19.45 -18.70 -21.39
C LYS A 228 -20.97 -18.87 -21.33
N GLY A 229 -21.65 -18.18 -20.41
CA GLY A 229 -23.11 -18.18 -20.30
C GLY A 229 -23.78 -17.67 -21.59
N LYS A 230 -23.32 -16.53 -22.13
CA LYS A 230 -23.84 -15.98 -23.39
C LYS A 230 -23.70 -16.96 -24.56
N ASN A 231 -22.56 -17.65 -24.66
CA ASN A 231 -22.34 -18.65 -25.71
C ASN A 231 -23.23 -19.89 -25.55
N GLN A 232 -23.39 -20.41 -24.33
CA GLN A 232 -24.27 -21.54 -24.05
C GLN A 232 -25.73 -21.19 -24.37
N TYR A 233 -26.17 -20.00 -23.98
CA TYR A 233 -27.52 -19.52 -24.26
C TYR A 233 -27.75 -19.30 -25.76
N SER A 234 -26.79 -18.71 -26.47
CA SER A 234 -26.84 -18.58 -27.93
C SER A 234 -26.92 -19.95 -28.64
N SER A 235 -26.18 -20.95 -28.16
CA SER A 235 -26.27 -22.32 -28.69
C SER A 235 -27.63 -22.97 -28.44
N GLN A 236 -28.25 -22.75 -27.27
CA GLN A 236 -29.60 -23.23 -26.97
C GLN A 236 -30.68 -22.54 -27.81
N LEU A 237 -30.54 -21.23 -28.05
CA LEU A 237 -31.42 -20.49 -28.96
C LEU A 237 -31.31 -21.02 -30.38
N LYS A 238 -30.08 -21.22 -30.90
CA LYS A 238 -29.86 -21.79 -32.23
C LYS A 238 -30.45 -23.19 -32.36
N SER A 239 -30.34 -24.04 -31.34
CA SER A 239 -30.92 -25.38 -31.39
C SER A 239 -32.45 -25.36 -31.36
N ARG A 240 -33.08 -24.46 -30.58
CA ARG A 240 -34.54 -24.28 -30.59
C ARG A 240 -35.06 -23.74 -31.92
N ILE A 241 -34.39 -22.75 -32.51
CA ILE A 241 -34.72 -22.24 -33.85
C ILE A 241 -34.66 -23.37 -34.88
N ALA A 242 -33.60 -24.19 -34.86
CA ALA A 242 -33.47 -25.34 -35.77
C ALA A 242 -34.58 -26.39 -35.55
N GLN A 243 -34.99 -26.64 -34.31
CA GLN A 243 -36.11 -27.54 -34.00
C GLN A 243 -37.44 -27.01 -34.56
N ILE A 244 -37.74 -25.72 -34.35
CA ILE A 244 -38.96 -25.08 -34.86
C ILE A 244 -38.99 -25.08 -36.40
N GLN A 245 -37.85 -24.80 -37.04
CA GLN A 245 -37.70 -24.87 -38.50
C GLN A 245 -37.90 -26.30 -39.04
N SER A 246 -37.39 -27.31 -38.34
CA SER A 246 -37.58 -28.72 -38.74
C SER A 246 -39.02 -29.23 -38.55
N ALA A 247 -39.77 -28.64 -37.61
CA ALA A 247 -41.15 -29.00 -37.30
C ALA A 247 -42.18 -28.30 -38.20
N THR A 248 -41.77 -27.29 -38.99
CA THR A 248 -42.66 -26.48 -39.82
C THR A 248 -42.12 -26.42 -41.25
N PRO A 249 -42.46 -27.40 -42.13
CA PRO A 249 -41.77 -27.56 -43.41
C PRO A 249 -42.14 -26.54 -44.50
N GLN A 250 -43.11 -25.67 -44.25
CA GLN A 250 -43.52 -24.60 -45.16
C GLN A 250 -43.81 -23.35 -44.35
N VAL A 251 -42.80 -22.49 -44.23
CA VAL A 251 -42.93 -21.15 -43.66
C VAL A 251 -42.82 -20.20 -44.86
N ASP A 252 -43.92 -19.55 -45.22
CA ASP A 252 -43.93 -18.46 -46.20
C ASP A 252 -42.94 -17.37 -45.78
N GLU A 253 -42.36 -16.68 -46.76
CA GLU A 253 -41.29 -15.69 -46.59
C GLU A 253 -41.66 -14.58 -45.56
N GLU A 254 -42.95 -14.22 -45.49
CA GLU A 254 -43.52 -13.30 -44.48
C GLU A 254 -43.43 -13.83 -43.04
N ALA A 255 -43.63 -15.14 -42.83
CA ALA A 255 -43.54 -15.73 -41.50
C ALA A 255 -42.08 -15.87 -41.03
N PHE A 256 -41.12 -15.92 -41.95
CA PHE A 256 -39.69 -15.89 -41.63
C PHE A 256 -39.21 -14.48 -41.25
N GLU A 257 -39.72 -13.45 -41.93
CA GLU A 257 -39.44 -12.04 -41.61
C GLU A 257 -40.05 -11.67 -40.25
N TYR A 258 -41.30 -12.08 -40.00
CA TYR A 258 -41.95 -11.91 -38.69
C TYR A 258 -41.19 -12.62 -37.55
N LEU A 259 -40.71 -13.86 -37.77
CA LEU A 259 -39.90 -14.57 -36.78
C LEU A 259 -38.56 -13.88 -36.50
N ASN A 260 -37.92 -13.29 -37.50
CA ASN A 260 -36.66 -12.55 -37.31
C ASN A 260 -36.87 -11.23 -36.56
N GLU A 261 -37.96 -10.52 -36.85
CA GLU A 261 -38.33 -9.28 -36.17
C GLU A 261 -38.62 -9.56 -34.68
N LEU A 262 -39.45 -10.59 -34.40
CA LEU A 262 -39.74 -11.07 -33.05
C LEU A 262 -38.47 -11.50 -32.33
N ASN A 263 -37.55 -12.20 -33.00
CA ASN A 263 -36.29 -12.65 -32.40
C ASN A 263 -35.34 -11.49 -32.08
N SER A 264 -35.34 -10.41 -32.89
CA SER A 264 -34.55 -9.20 -32.64
C SER A 264 -35.09 -8.40 -31.45
N GLU A 265 -36.42 -8.27 -31.36
CA GLU A 265 -37.11 -7.56 -30.30
C GLU A 265 -36.97 -8.33 -28.98
N TYR A 266 -37.22 -9.64 -29.00
CA TYR A 266 -37.06 -10.52 -27.85
C TYR A 266 -35.61 -10.56 -27.35
N SER A 267 -34.62 -10.57 -28.25
CA SER A 267 -33.20 -10.50 -27.87
C SER A 267 -32.83 -9.16 -27.21
N SER A 268 -33.42 -8.05 -27.63
CA SER A 268 -33.19 -6.72 -27.06
C SER A 268 -33.83 -6.56 -25.66
N ILE A 269 -35.02 -7.14 -25.47
CA ILE A 269 -35.74 -7.17 -24.18
C ILE A 269 -35.01 -8.10 -23.20
N LEU A 270 -34.52 -9.25 -23.67
CA LEU A 270 -33.68 -10.15 -22.89
C LEU A 270 -32.36 -9.49 -22.46
N GLU A 271 -31.68 -8.73 -23.33
CA GLU A 271 -30.44 -8.03 -22.94
C GLU A 271 -30.68 -6.94 -21.88
N LYS A 272 -31.87 -6.31 -21.83
CA LYS A 272 -32.22 -5.32 -20.80
C LYS A 272 -32.71 -5.96 -19.49
N ALA A 273 -33.61 -6.94 -19.55
CA ALA A 273 -34.24 -7.53 -18.37
C ALA A 273 -33.33 -8.53 -17.61
N TYR A 274 -32.29 -9.06 -18.26
CA TYR A 274 -31.44 -10.13 -17.71
C TYR A 274 -29.98 -9.69 -17.47
N SER A 275 -29.70 -8.39 -17.54
CA SER A 275 -28.40 -7.89 -17.12
C SER A 275 -28.25 -8.09 -15.60
N PRO A 276 -27.08 -8.54 -15.10
CA PRO A 276 -26.83 -8.66 -13.66
C PRO A 276 -27.08 -7.36 -12.90
N GLY A 277 -26.94 -6.20 -13.56
CA GLY A 277 -27.28 -4.88 -13.01
C GLY A 277 -28.77 -4.72 -12.75
N ALA A 278 -29.63 -5.01 -13.73
CA ALA A 278 -31.08 -4.90 -13.56
C ALA A 278 -31.61 -5.86 -12.46
N ILE A 279 -31.05 -7.08 -12.38
CA ILE A 279 -31.38 -8.04 -11.32
C ILE A 279 -30.94 -7.49 -9.95
N LEU A 280 -29.76 -6.88 -9.85
CA LEU A 280 -29.28 -6.25 -8.62
C LEU A 280 -30.13 -5.06 -8.20
N ASP A 281 -30.60 -4.25 -9.16
CA ASP A 281 -31.46 -3.11 -8.89
C ASP A 281 -32.82 -3.57 -8.34
N GLU A 282 -33.44 -4.59 -8.95
CA GLU A 282 -34.70 -5.17 -8.46
C GLU A 282 -34.53 -5.83 -7.08
N LEU A 283 -33.43 -6.57 -6.87
CA LEU A 283 -33.11 -7.14 -5.56
C LEU A 283 -32.93 -6.03 -4.50
N SER A 284 -32.27 -4.93 -4.84
CA SER A 284 -32.02 -3.81 -3.93
C SER A 284 -33.28 -3.01 -3.61
N LEU A 285 -34.21 -2.92 -4.55
CA LEU A 285 -35.49 -2.24 -4.35
C LEU A 285 -36.41 -3.02 -3.40
N ARG A 286 -36.39 -4.35 -3.49
CA ARG A 286 -37.33 -5.22 -2.77
C ARG A 286 -36.80 -5.70 -1.43
N LEU A 287 -35.49 -5.87 -1.28
CA LEU A 287 -34.91 -6.32 -0.02
C LEU A 287 -34.90 -5.19 1.01
N PRO A 288 -35.43 -5.43 2.23
CA PRO A 288 -35.26 -4.51 3.34
C PRO A 288 -33.78 -4.18 3.59
N ALA A 289 -33.47 -2.92 3.92
CA ALA A 289 -32.09 -2.42 4.09
C ALA A 289 -31.23 -3.17 5.13
N LYS A 290 -31.86 -3.92 6.04
CA LYS A 290 -31.17 -4.77 7.03
C LYS A 290 -30.55 -6.05 6.45
N TYR A 291 -30.93 -6.43 5.23
CA TYR A 291 -30.41 -7.61 4.54
C TYR A 291 -29.30 -7.23 3.56
N LEU A 292 -28.21 -7.99 3.59
CA LEU A 292 -27.05 -7.83 2.73
C LEU A 292 -26.91 -9.06 1.82
N ILE A 293 -26.73 -8.82 0.51
CA ILE A 293 -26.45 -9.87 -0.48
C ILE A 293 -24.97 -10.25 -0.35
N LYS A 294 -24.72 -11.46 0.14
CA LYS A 294 -23.37 -12.01 0.32
C LYS A 294 -22.85 -12.68 -0.96
N SER A 295 -23.73 -13.34 -1.70
CA SER A 295 -23.41 -13.88 -3.02
C SER A 295 -24.62 -13.87 -3.95
N LEU A 296 -24.38 -13.62 -5.23
CA LEU A 296 -25.37 -13.65 -6.29
C LEU A 296 -24.82 -14.49 -7.44
N ARG A 297 -25.58 -15.47 -7.91
CA ARG A 297 -25.25 -16.29 -9.08
C ARG A 297 -26.46 -16.36 -9.98
N THR A 298 -26.26 -16.10 -11.26
CA THR A 298 -27.29 -16.24 -12.28
C THR A 298 -26.93 -17.41 -13.19
N ASP A 299 -27.91 -18.25 -13.48
CA ASP A 299 -27.81 -19.39 -14.40
C ASP A 299 -29.06 -19.42 -15.27
N GLY A 300 -29.00 -18.71 -16.41
CA GLY A 300 -30.15 -18.49 -17.28
C GLY A 300 -31.29 -17.76 -16.55
N LEU A 301 -32.43 -18.44 -16.40
CA LEU A 301 -33.63 -17.93 -15.71
C LEU A 301 -33.56 -18.08 -14.17
N SER A 302 -32.56 -18.79 -13.65
CA SER A 302 -32.42 -19.02 -12.21
C SER A 302 -31.45 -18.01 -11.60
N VAL A 303 -31.88 -17.36 -10.51
CA VAL A 303 -31.08 -16.44 -9.71
C VAL A 303 -30.95 -17.02 -8.31
N ASN A 304 -29.75 -17.45 -7.96
CA ASN A 304 -29.43 -17.96 -6.62
C ASN A 304 -28.73 -16.85 -5.83
N CYS A 305 -29.32 -16.41 -4.73
CA CYS A 305 -28.71 -15.42 -3.85
C CYS A 305 -28.60 -15.91 -2.41
N GLU A 306 -27.50 -15.53 -1.75
CA GLU A 306 -27.27 -15.76 -0.33
C GLU A 306 -27.39 -14.42 0.40
N LEU A 307 -28.33 -14.35 1.33
CA LEU A 307 -28.59 -13.18 2.16
C LEU A 307 -28.04 -13.38 3.57
N THR A 308 -27.57 -12.29 4.16
CA THR A 308 -27.17 -12.18 5.56
C THR A 308 -27.85 -10.97 6.19
N SER A 309 -28.08 -10.99 7.49
CA SER A 309 -28.69 -9.87 8.23
C SER A 309 -27.64 -9.19 9.10
N GLN A 310 -27.64 -7.86 9.14
CA GLN A 310 -26.74 -7.10 10.02
C GLN A 310 -27.01 -7.40 11.50
N ASP A 311 -28.28 -7.64 11.84
CA ASP A 311 -28.72 -7.91 13.22
C ASP A 311 -28.75 -9.41 13.56
N GLY A 312 -28.32 -10.27 12.62
CA GLY A 312 -28.33 -11.73 12.77
C GLY A 312 -29.71 -12.39 12.73
N VAL A 313 -30.80 -11.61 12.67
CA VAL A 313 -32.18 -12.10 12.54
C VAL A 313 -32.61 -12.11 11.07
N LEU A 314 -33.08 -13.26 10.60
CA LEU A 314 -33.52 -13.49 9.22
C LEU A 314 -34.98 -13.92 9.23
N ASP A 315 -35.90 -13.05 8.77
CA ASP A 315 -37.32 -13.36 8.69
C ASP A 315 -37.68 -13.85 7.28
N THR A 316 -37.95 -15.16 7.18
CA THR A 316 -38.31 -15.82 5.92
C THR A 316 -39.65 -15.34 5.38
N LYS A 317 -40.61 -14.94 6.23
CA LYS A 317 -41.92 -14.47 5.79
C LYS A 317 -41.84 -13.08 5.18
N GLU A 318 -41.04 -12.20 5.80
CA GLU A 318 -40.80 -10.85 5.29
C GLU A 318 -40.15 -10.91 3.89
N ILE A 319 -39.14 -11.75 3.73
CA ILE A 319 -38.45 -11.94 2.45
C ILE A 319 -39.38 -12.55 1.40
N TYR A 320 -40.15 -13.59 1.77
CA TYR A 320 -41.12 -14.18 0.86
C TYR A 320 -42.16 -13.15 0.38
N ASN A 321 -42.71 -12.36 1.28
CA ASN A 321 -43.69 -11.31 0.93
C ASN A 321 -43.11 -10.23 0.02
N ALA A 322 -41.83 -9.88 0.19
CA ALA A 322 -41.16 -8.90 -0.66
C ALA A 322 -41.04 -9.36 -2.12
N PHE A 323 -40.84 -10.66 -2.34
CA PHE A 323 -40.64 -11.24 -3.67
C PHE A 323 -41.92 -11.77 -4.33
N VAL A 324 -42.92 -12.21 -3.56
CA VAL A 324 -44.23 -12.63 -4.12
C VAL A 324 -44.97 -11.48 -4.80
N ALA A 325 -44.70 -10.24 -4.38
CA ALA A 325 -45.24 -9.03 -4.99
C ALA A 325 -44.44 -8.55 -6.22
N SER A 326 -43.43 -9.30 -6.66
CA SER A 326 -42.62 -8.98 -7.84
C SER A 326 -43.25 -9.61 -9.09
N ASP A 327 -43.40 -8.81 -10.14
CA ASP A 327 -43.82 -9.30 -11.45
C ASP A 327 -42.66 -9.97 -12.23
N VAL A 328 -41.42 -9.77 -11.74
CA VAL A 328 -40.17 -10.24 -12.33
C VAL A 328 -39.86 -11.69 -11.96
N PHE A 329 -40.23 -12.13 -10.76
CA PHE A 329 -39.93 -13.47 -10.25
C PHE A 329 -41.19 -14.34 -10.19
N THR A 330 -41.03 -15.64 -10.36
CA THR A 330 -42.11 -16.60 -10.16
C THR A 330 -42.54 -16.61 -8.70
N LYS A 331 -43.83 -16.90 -8.45
CA LYS A 331 -44.39 -16.99 -7.09
C LYS A 331 -43.81 -18.14 -6.27
N ASP A 332 -43.22 -19.14 -6.91
CA ASP A 332 -42.50 -20.22 -6.23
C ASP A 332 -41.06 -19.76 -5.94
N ILE A 333 -40.80 -19.47 -4.66
CA ILE A 333 -39.51 -18.95 -4.18
C ILE A 333 -38.98 -19.92 -3.12
N PRO A 334 -38.21 -20.94 -3.54
CA PRO A 334 -37.55 -21.83 -2.60
C PRO A 334 -36.58 -21.05 -1.71
N ILE A 335 -36.89 -21.00 -0.41
CA ILE A 335 -36.05 -20.40 0.63
C ILE A 335 -35.48 -21.53 1.49
N SER A 336 -34.15 -21.57 1.63
CA SER A 336 -33.51 -22.47 2.58
C SER A 336 -32.63 -21.71 3.56
N GLN A 337 -32.73 -22.04 4.85
CA GLN A 337 -31.96 -21.40 5.91
C GLN A 337 -30.76 -22.26 6.29
N ARG A 338 -29.56 -21.66 6.30
CA ARG A 338 -28.32 -22.31 6.72
C ARG A 338 -27.55 -21.38 7.64
N LYS A 339 -27.41 -21.77 8.92
CA LYS A 339 -26.57 -21.12 9.96
C LYS A 339 -26.12 -19.68 9.66
N GLY A 340 -27.02 -18.72 9.89
CA GLY A 340 -26.74 -17.29 9.74
C GLY A 340 -26.88 -16.71 8.33
N SER A 341 -27.27 -17.52 7.34
CA SER A 341 -27.66 -17.06 6.01
C SER A 341 -28.95 -17.70 5.50
N LEU A 342 -29.60 -17.00 4.58
CA LEU A 342 -30.73 -17.50 3.78
C LEU A 342 -30.27 -17.66 2.33
N GLN A 343 -30.57 -18.81 1.74
CA GLN A 343 -30.40 -19.05 0.31
C GLN A 343 -31.76 -18.96 -0.36
N LEU A 344 -31.87 -18.08 -1.35
CA LEU A 344 -33.04 -17.92 -2.20
C LEU A 344 -32.69 -18.41 -3.59
N ASN A 345 -33.53 -19.26 -4.14
CA ASN A 345 -33.45 -19.66 -5.54
C ASN A 345 -34.66 -19.07 -6.25
N LEU A 346 -34.48 -17.91 -6.88
CA LEU A 346 -35.52 -17.20 -7.60
C LEU A 346 -35.53 -17.67 -9.05
N THR A 347 -36.71 -17.88 -9.62
CA THR A 347 -36.86 -18.13 -11.06
C THR A 347 -37.50 -16.91 -11.70
N LEU A 348 -36.97 -16.44 -12.82
CA LEU A 348 -37.53 -15.31 -13.55
C LEU A 348 -38.85 -15.72 -14.24
N ASN A 349 -39.85 -14.85 -14.16
CA ASN A 349 -41.17 -15.09 -14.73
C ASN A 349 -41.13 -14.83 -16.25
N GLU A 350 -41.30 -15.89 -17.06
CA GLU A 350 -41.34 -15.78 -18.53
C GLU A 350 -42.50 -14.90 -19.03
N LYS A 351 -43.55 -14.71 -18.21
CA LYS A 351 -44.72 -13.87 -18.53
C LYS A 351 -44.54 -12.38 -18.19
N GLY A 352 -43.40 -11.96 -17.64
CA GLY A 352 -43.11 -10.53 -17.40
C GLY A 352 -42.85 -9.72 -18.67
N VAL A 353 -42.97 -10.35 -19.85
CA VAL A 353 -42.95 -9.72 -21.19
C VAL A 353 -44.35 -9.79 -21.79
N ASP A 354 -45.38 -9.43 -21.01
CA ASP A 354 -46.67 -9.11 -21.59
C ASP A 354 -46.60 -7.67 -22.11
N HIS A 355 -46.84 -7.53 -23.41
CA HIS A 355 -46.80 -6.32 -24.20
C HIS A 355 -47.79 -5.26 -23.67
N ASP A 356 -47.27 -4.08 -23.33
CA ASP A 356 -47.96 -2.79 -23.44
C ASP A 356 -47.01 -1.76 -24.07
#